data_AF-A0A9P6M5V4-F1
#
_entry.id   AF-A0A9P6M5V4-F1
#
_cell.length_a   1.000
_cell.length_b   1.000
_cell.length_c   1.000
_cell.angle_alpha   90.00
_cell.angle_beta   90.00
_cell.angle_gamma   90.00
#
_symmetry.space_group_name_H-M   'P 1'
#
loop_
_entity.id
_entity.type
_entity.pdbx_description
1 polymer ?
#
loop_
_entity_poly.entity_id
_entity_poly.type
_entity_poly.pdbx_seq_one_letter_code
_entity_poly.pdbx_strand_id
1 'polypeptide(L)'
;MTSPCGSEFPAECMLDPDTKYQCGEPGDRPLPIAKFPPGGCNETVDPFKPDPCKCFKNRTICGSLIVKNGCTRIPITATSIYECVDTKEPTEINQCLSPKVCTQTSEGATCSETPCTCGSEGAKICGAAADPTCGLDPKSSYICTGGGSVQNNTCTTACDFTEGECFDKCECPAGGLVCGSTFPGCGLNDQSLYTCVKGRKPVLLRECKPGQCISGSAPPITFAYPGPESGEYQDTCGPNPCYCDPGEQLNYRSHLN
;
A
#
# COMPACT_ATOMS: atom_id res chain seq x y z
N MET A 1 5.74 1.44 9.89
CA MET A 1 5.33 2.75 10.43
C MET A 1 6.05 2.93 11.74
N THR A 2 6.83 4.01 11.89
CA THR A 2 7.43 4.36 13.17
C THR A 2 6.35 4.92 14.06
N SER A 3 6.04 4.23 15.17
CA SER A 3 5.09 4.74 16.16
C SER A 3 5.61 6.08 16.72
N PRO A 4 4.84 7.17 16.70
CA PRO A 4 5.30 8.49 17.15
C PRO A 4 5.43 8.56 18.68
N CYS A 5 6.27 9.48 19.13
CA CYS A 5 6.37 9.86 20.54
C CYS A 5 5.24 10.82 20.93
N GLY A 6 4.85 10.81 22.21
CA GLY A 6 3.86 11.74 22.73
C GLY A 6 4.21 13.21 22.50
N SER A 7 5.52 13.53 22.41
CA SER A 7 6.03 14.86 22.10
C SER A 7 5.74 15.35 20.68
N GLU A 8 5.37 14.45 19.76
CA GLU A 8 5.03 14.77 18.37
C GLU A 8 3.56 15.18 18.21
N PHE A 9 2.73 14.99 19.24
CA PHE A 9 1.33 15.40 19.24
C PHE A 9 1.17 16.82 19.81
N PRO A 10 0.13 17.58 19.40
CA PRO A 10 -0.20 18.87 20.01
C PRO A 10 -0.35 18.79 21.54
N ALA A 11 0.12 19.81 22.26
CA ALA A 11 0.10 19.85 23.73
C ALA A 11 -1.33 19.71 24.31
N GLU A 12 -2.35 20.15 23.58
CA GLU A 12 -3.77 20.02 23.91
C GLU A 12 -4.26 18.57 23.98
N CYS A 13 -3.54 17.62 23.37
CA CYS A 13 -3.86 16.19 23.46
C CYS A 13 -3.49 15.56 24.82
N MET A 14 -2.71 16.25 25.66
CA MET A 14 -2.28 15.80 27.00
C MET A 14 -1.65 14.40 27.02
N LEU A 15 -0.83 14.06 26.01
CA LEU A 15 -0.09 12.80 25.95
C LEU A 15 1.26 12.92 26.67
N ASP A 16 1.71 11.84 27.31
CA ASP A 16 3.03 11.77 27.96
C ASP A 16 4.14 11.83 26.89
N PRO A 17 5.01 12.86 26.90
CA PRO A 17 6.00 13.09 25.83
C PRO A 17 7.06 11.98 25.74
N ASP A 18 7.28 11.23 26.83
CA ASP A 18 8.28 10.16 26.92
C ASP A 18 7.68 8.77 26.63
N THR A 19 6.49 8.72 26.04
CA THR A 19 5.79 7.49 25.70
C THR A 19 5.59 7.39 24.19
N LYS A 20 5.82 6.20 23.63
CA LYS A 20 5.55 5.88 22.23
C LYS A 20 4.13 5.36 22.11
N TYR A 21 3.40 5.84 21.10
CA TYR A 21 1.99 5.55 20.91
C TYR A 21 1.73 4.83 19.60
N GLN A 22 0.83 3.85 19.63
CA GLN A 22 0.28 3.23 18.44
C GLN A 22 -1.10 3.84 18.16
N CYS A 23 -1.28 4.33 16.94
CA CYS A 23 -2.58 4.76 16.47
C CYS A 23 -3.39 3.54 16.02
N GLY A 24 -4.68 3.53 16.35
CA GLY A 24 -5.67 2.59 15.84
C GLY A 24 -6.23 3.08 14.50
N GLU A 25 -7.54 3.21 14.42
CA GLU A 25 -8.22 3.78 13.25
C GLU A 25 -8.17 5.33 13.26
N PRO A 26 -8.34 5.99 12.10
CA PRO A 26 -8.46 7.45 12.06
C PRO A 26 -9.56 7.96 12.99
N GLY A 27 -9.28 9.03 13.71
CA GLY A 27 -10.14 9.54 14.78
C GLY A 27 -10.01 8.85 16.15
N ASP A 28 -9.33 7.71 16.25
CA ASP A 28 -9.08 7.07 17.55
C ASP A 28 -8.07 7.84 18.41
N ARG A 29 -8.19 7.68 19.73
CA ARG A 29 -7.19 8.17 20.67
C ARG A 29 -5.94 7.26 20.62
N PRO A 30 -4.72 7.81 20.53
CA PRO A 30 -3.50 7.01 20.50
C PRO A 30 -3.35 6.13 21.75
N LEU A 31 -2.93 4.88 21.57
CA LEU A 31 -2.71 3.90 22.64
C LEU A 31 -1.23 3.83 23.02
N PRO A 32 -0.85 3.94 24.31
CA PRO A 32 0.55 3.86 24.73
C PRO A 32 1.08 2.43 24.56
N ILE A 33 2.24 2.26 23.92
CA ILE A 33 2.87 0.95 23.70
C ILE A 33 4.20 0.76 24.42
N ALA A 34 4.94 1.84 24.69
CA ALA A 34 6.21 1.77 25.41
C ALA A 34 6.53 3.11 26.08
N LYS A 35 7.02 3.07 27.32
CA LYS A 35 7.45 4.25 28.08
C LYS A 35 8.98 4.27 28.18
N PHE A 36 9.56 5.44 27.94
CA PHE A 36 11.00 5.68 27.94
C PHE A 36 11.41 6.54 29.14
N PRO A 37 12.69 6.54 29.53
CA PRO A 37 13.24 7.57 30.40
C PRO A 37 13.03 8.98 29.80
N PRO A 38 13.03 10.05 30.63
CA PRO A 38 12.86 11.42 30.14
C PRO A 38 13.81 11.77 28.98
N GLY A 39 13.25 12.18 27.84
CA GLY A 39 13.98 12.50 26.61
C GLY A 39 14.33 11.30 25.72
N GLY A 40 14.12 10.06 26.20
CA GLY A 40 14.54 8.83 25.52
C GLY A 40 13.64 8.39 24.37
N CYS A 41 12.45 8.98 24.20
CA CYS A 41 11.53 8.57 23.13
C CYS A 41 12.04 8.99 21.73
N ASN A 42 12.72 10.14 21.63
CA ASN A 42 13.25 10.68 20.37
C ASN A 42 14.65 10.16 20.01
N GLU A 43 15.25 9.29 20.83
CA GLU A 43 16.55 8.72 20.51
C GLU A 43 16.39 7.70 19.36
N THR A 44 17.04 7.97 18.23
CA THR A 44 17.05 7.12 17.01
C THR A 44 17.78 5.79 17.20
N VAL A 45 18.30 5.52 18.40
CA VAL A 45 18.87 4.23 18.74
C VAL A 45 17.71 3.33 19.14
N ASP A 46 17.09 2.69 18.16
CA ASP A 46 16.22 1.54 18.44
C ASP A 46 17.07 0.52 19.19
N PRO A 47 16.90 0.34 20.52
CA PRO A 47 17.74 -0.56 21.30
C PRO A 47 17.51 -2.02 20.90
N PHE A 48 16.57 -2.26 19.98
CA PHE A 48 16.26 -3.53 19.37
C PHE A 48 16.49 -3.50 17.86
N LYS A 49 17.56 -2.88 17.35
CA LYS A 49 18.01 -3.21 15.99
C LYS A 49 18.47 -4.65 16.00
N PRO A 50 17.62 -5.61 15.63
CA PRO A 50 17.95 -6.96 15.90
C PRO A 50 18.90 -7.44 14.80
N ASP A 51 19.72 -8.44 15.12
CA ASP A 51 20.67 -8.97 14.16
C ASP A 51 19.91 -9.40 12.90
N PRO A 52 20.18 -8.81 11.72
CA PRO A 52 19.45 -9.12 10.48
C PRO A 52 19.63 -10.58 10.05
N CYS A 53 20.63 -11.28 10.62
CA CYS A 53 20.91 -12.69 10.39
C CYS A 53 20.27 -13.62 11.42
N LYS A 54 19.52 -13.11 12.40
CA LYS A 54 18.83 -13.94 13.40
C LYS A 54 17.32 -13.92 13.21
N CYS A 55 16.71 -15.07 13.41
CA CYS A 55 15.26 -15.23 13.34
C CYS A 55 14.60 -14.76 14.65
N PHE A 56 13.38 -14.23 14.55
CA PHE A 56 12.58 -13.79 15.71
C PHE A 56 11.53 -14.79 16.18
N LYS A 57 11.15 -15.72 15.30
CA LYS A 57 10.05 -16.66 15.52
C LYS A 57 10.32 -17.94 14.74
N ASN A 58 9.79 -19.04 15.26
CA ASN A 58 9.84 -20.33 14.60
C ASN A 58 8.89 -20.34 13.41
N ARG A 59 9.43 -20.42 12.18
CA ARG A 59 8.65 -20.54 10.93
C ARG A 59 9.58 -20.86 9.75
N THR A 60 9.01 -21.19 8.60
CA THR A 60 9.77 -21.21 7.34
C THR A 60 9.69 -19.87 6.63
N ILE A 61 10.79 -19.43 6.04
CA ILE A 61 10.87 -18.18 5.26
C ILE A 61 11.61 -18.36 3.94
N CYS A 62 11.30 -17.51 2.96
CA CYS A 62 12.05 -17.46 1.72
C CYS A 62 13.38 -16.74 1.88
N GLY A 63 14.42 -17.25 1.22
CA GLY A 63 15.75 -16.64 1.20
C GLY A 63 15.73 -15.18 0.71
N SER A 64 14.82 -14.85 -0.21
CA SER A 64 14.61 -13.48 -0.70
C SER A 64 14.30 -12.47 0.43
N LEU A 65 13.55 -12.88 1.46
CA LEU A 65 13.24 -12.02 2.61
C LEU A 65 14.46 -11.82 3.52
N ILE A 66 15.31 -12.83 3.66
CA ILE A 66 16.54 -12.75 4.46
C ILE A 66 17.53 -11.78 3.80
N VAL A 67 17.71 -11.88 2.48
CA VAL A 67 18.55 -10.96 1.70
C VAL A 67 18.03 -9.52 1.81
N LYS A 68 16.70 -9.33 1.72
CA LYS A 68 16.06 -8.01 1.86
C LYS A 68 16.31 -7.37 3.23
N ASN A 69 16.41 -8.17 4.29
CA ASN A 69 16.73 -7.69 5.64
C ASN A 69 18.22 -7.36 5.83
N GLY A 70 19.06 -7.57 4.82
CA GLY A 70 20.47 -7.17 4.83
C GLY A 70 21.42 -8.15 5.52
N CYS A 71 21.04 -9.42 5.66
CA CYS A 71 21.97 -10.43 6.16
C CYS A 71 22.99 -10.84 5.08
N THR A 72 24.26 -10.49 5.28
CA THR A 72 25.36 -10.78 4.34
C THR A 72 26.39 -11.77 4.86
N ARG A 73 26.28 -12.21 6.13
CA ARG A 73 27.26 -13.09 6.77
C ARG A 73 27.13 -14.56 6.38
N ILE A 74 25.95 -14.97 5.97
CA ILE A 74 25.64 -16.33 5.54
C ILE A 74 25.27 -16.32 4.05
N PRO A 75 25.74 -17.30 3.26
CA PRO A 75 25.37 -17.42 1.85
C PRO A 75 23.90 -17.84 1.75
N ILE A 76 23.02 -16.89 1.41
CA ILE A 76 21.58 -17.14 1.23
C ILE A 76 21.25 -17.21 -0.26
N THR A 77 20.58 -18.31 -0.64
CA THR A 77 19.99 -18.46 -1.97
C THR A 77 18.57 -17.91 -1.95
N ALA A 78 18.30 -16.87 -2.74
CA ALA A 78 17.00 -16.19 -2.74
C ALA A 78 15.81 -17.11 -3.07
N THR A 79 16.04 -18.19 -3.81
CA THR A 79 15.03 -19.18 -4.23
C THR A 79 14.89 -20.36 -3.28
N SER A 80 15.60 -20.40 -2.16
CA SER A 80 15.50 -21.49 -1.17
C SER A 80 14.57 -21.12 -0.02
N ILE A 81 14.00 -22.15 0.61
CA ILE A 81 13.26 -22.11 1.86
C ILE A 81 14.23 -22.36 3.01
N TYR A 82 14.13 -21.50 4.02
CA TYR A 82 14.91 -21.58 5.25
C TYR A 82 14.00 -21.86 6.44
N GLU A 83 14.43 -22.71 7.35
CA GLU A 83 13.86 -22.86 8.68
C GLU A 83 14.46 -21.80 9.60
N CYS A 84 13.58 -21.01 10.19
CA CYS A 84 13.92 -20.04 11.21
C CYS A 84 13.58 -20.61 12.58
N VAL A 85 14.54 -20.56 13.50
CA VAL A 85 14.35 -20.88 14.92
C VAL A 85 14.72 -19.65 15.75
N ASP A 86 13.92 -19.33 16.77
CA ASP A 86 14.06 -18.12 17.57
C ASP A 86 15.51 -17.88 18.02
N THR A 87 16.02 -16.68 17.74
CA THR A 87 17.38 -16.18 17.99
C THR A 87 18.53 -16.89 17.25
N LYS A 88 18.26 -17.89 16.43
CA LYS A 88 19.27 -18.63 15.63
C LYS A 88 19.39 -18.09 14.21
N GLU A 89 20.50 -18.44 13.57
CA GLU A 89 20.68 -18.25 12.13
C GLU A 89 19.75 -19.18 11.33
N PRO A 90 19.19 -18.73 10.20
CA PRO A 90 18.31 -19.53 9.37
C PRO A 90 19.06 -20.71 8.73
N THR A 91 18.45 -21.89 8.74
CA THR A 91 19.02 -23.10 8.12
C THR A 91 18.29 -23.40 6.81
N GLU A 92 19.02 -23.59 5.71
CA GLU A 92 18.39 -23.97 4.43
C GLU A 92 17.80 -25.38 4.54
N ILE A 93 16.50 -25.53 4.23
CA ILE A 93 15.81 -26.82 4.30
C ILE A 93 15.33 -27.34 2.94
N ASN A 94 15.15 -26.46 1.95
CA ASN A 94 14.74 -26.86 0.60
C ASN A 94 15.08 -25.80 -0.44
N GLN A 95 15.58 -26.18 -1.61
CA GLN A 95 15.80 -25.26 -2.73
C GLN A 95 14.67 -25.39 -3.75
N CYS A 96 14.01 -24.28 -4.11
CA CYS A 96 13.01 -24.31 -5.18
C CYS A 96 13.71 -24.39 -6.54
N LEU A 97 13.52 -25.51 -7.22
CA LEU A 97 14.05 -25.73 -8.57
C LEU A 97 13.13 -25.09 -9.62
N SER A 98 13.72 -24.45 -10.62
CA SER A 98 13.00 -23.87 -11.76
C SER A 98 12.06 -24.91 -12.41
N PRO A 99 10.79 -24.55 -12.72
CA PRO A 99 10.22 -23.21 -12.73
C PRO A 99 9.58 -22.76 -11.40
N LYS A 100 9.82 -23.46 -10.29
CA LYS A 100 9.24 -23.09 -8.99
C LYS A 100 10.09 -22.01 -8.31
N VAL A 101 9.42 -21.08 -7.64
CA VAL A 101 10.05 -20.07 -6.79
C VAL A 101 9.57 -20.22 -5.35
N CYS A 102 10.37 -19.73 -4.42
CA CYS A 102 9.95 -19.65 -3.03
C CYS A 102 8.92 -18.52 -2.87
N THR A 103 7.72 -18.86 -2.41
CA THR A 103 6.64 -17.91 -2.10
C THR A 103 6.43 -17.88 -0.59
N GLN A 104 6.36 -16.68 -0.01
CA GLN A 104 6.05 -16.48 1.40
C GLN A 104 4.54 -16.26 1.60
N THR A 105 3.92 -17.06 2.47
CA THR A 105 2.54 -16.89 2.96
C THR A 105 2.52 -16.60 4.47
N SER A 106 1.33 -16.40 5.03
CA SER A 106 1.11 -16.31 6.48
C SER A 106 1.44 -17.61 7.23
N GLU A 107 1.35 -18.75 6.55
CA GLU A 107 1.60 -20.09 7.12
C GLU A 107 3.07 -20.50 7.03
N GLY A 108 3.85 -19.91 6.12
CA GLY A 108 5.26 -20.22 5.94
C GLY A 108 5.75 -19.94 4.53
N ALA A 109 6.91 -20.49 4.18
CA ALA A 109 7.45 -20.47 2.83
C ALA A 109 7.24 -21.81 2.13
N THR A 110 6.84 -21.75 0.85
CA THR A 110 6.58 -22.92 0.01
C THR A 110 7.18 -22.74 -1.38
N CYS A 111 7.53 -23.83 -2.07
CA CYS A 111 7.91 -23.77 -3.48
C CYS A 111 6.65 -23.85 -4.34
N SER A 112 6.25 -22.72 -4.91
CA SER A 112 5.09 -22.62 -5.79
C SER A 112 5.54 -22.42 -7.23
N GLU A 113 4.69 -22.75 -8.20
CA GLU A 113 4.94 -22.33 -9.58
C GLU A 113 5.09 -20.81 -9.64
N THR A 114 5.94 -20.32 -10.53
CA THR A 114 6.27 -18.89 -10.63
C THR A 114 5.00 -18.03 -10.58
N PRO A 115 4.97 -16.94 -9.81
CA PRO A 115 3.87 -15.96 -9.84
C PRO A 115 3.70 -15.28 -11.22
N CYS A 116 4.57 -15.65 -12.17
CA CYS A 116 4.52 -15.27 -13.58
C CYS A 116 3.62 -16.18 -14.42
N THR A 117 3.06 -17.24 -13.84
CA THR A 117 1.98 -17.97 -14.49
C THR A 117 0.76 -17.08 -14.54
N CYS A 118 0.47 -16.62 -15.74
CA CYS A 118 -0.75 -15.95 -16.07
C CYS A 118 -1.93 -16.90 -15.77
N GLY A 119 -3.12 -16.37 -15.49
CA GLY A 119 -4.31 -17.17 -15.12
C GLY A 119 -4.80 -18.09 -16.25
N SER A 120 -6.11 -18.19 -16.43
CA SER A 120 -6.69 -18.99 -17.53
C SER A 120 -6.17 -18.49 -18.89
N GLU A 121 -5.96 -19.40 -19.84
CA GLU A 121 -5.61 -19.03 -21.22
C GLU A 121 -6.61 -17.99 -21.78
N GLY A 122 -6.09 -16.92 -22.38
CA GLY A 122 -6.86 -15.79 -22.87
C GLY A 122 -7.17 -14.70 -21.84
N ALA A 123 -6.92 -14.92 -20.54
CA ALA A 123 -7.07 -13.87 -19.55
C ALA A 123 -6.10 -12.71 -19.81
N LYS A 124 -6.55 -11.47 -19.56
CA LYS A 124 -5.73 -10.28 -19.68
C LYS A 124 -5.22 -9.88 -18.31
N ILE A 125 -3.94 -9.50 -18.23
CA ILE A 125 -3.33 -8.99 -17.00
C ILE A 125 -2.53 -7.72 -17.30
N CYS A 126 -2.29 -6.91 -16.27
CA CYS A 126 -1.39 -5.78 -16.36
C CYS A 126 0.01 -6.19 -15.91
N GLY A 127 1.06 -5.73 -16.60
CA GLY A 127 2.44 -5.97 -16.19
C GLY A 127 2.74 -5.42 -14.79
N ALA A 128 2.05 -4.35 -14.37
CA ALA A 128 2.15 -3.80 -13.01
C ALA A 128 1.53 -4.70 -11.95
N ALA A 129 0.63 -5.62 -12.34
CA ALA A 129 0.00 -6.59 -11.45
C ALA A 129 0.88 -7.83 -11.25
N ALA A 130 1.77 -8.10 -12.22
CA ALA A 130 2.67 -9.23 -12.15
C ALA A 130 3.79 -8.98 -11.15
N ASP A 131 4.31 -10.06 -10.59
CA ASP A 131 5.48 -9.98 -9.72
C ASP A 131 6.64 -9.32 -10.50
N PRO A 132 7.36 -8.33 -9.92
CA PRO A 132 8.46 -7.64 -10.61
C PRO A 132 9.55 -8.59 -11.13
N THR A 133 9.70 -9.77 -10.53
CA THR A 133 10.63 -10.81 -10.98
C THR A 133 10.26 -11.42 -12.33
N CYS A 134 9.02 -11.24 -12.80
CA CYS A 134 8.56 -11.71 -14.11
C CYS A 134 9.08 -10.88 -15.28
N GLY A 135 9.66 -9.70 -15.01
CA GLY A 135 10.21 -8.83 -16.05
C GLY A 135 9.15 -8.28 -17.01
N LEU A 136 7.87 -8.28 -16.62
CA LEU A 136 6.81 -7.66 -17.40
C LEU A 136 6.91 -6.14 -17.25
N ASP A 137 6.71 -5.42 -18.35
CA ASP A 137 6.69 -3.97 -18.35
C ASP A 137 5.43 -3.48 -17.59
N PRO A 138 5.58 -2.72 -16.49
CA PRO A 138 4.45 -2.25 -15.70
C PRO A 138 3.48 -1.37 -16.50
N LYS A 139 3.90 -0.81 -17.63
CA LYS A 139 3.06 0.02 -18.51
C LYS A 139 2.39 -0.77 -19.63
N SER A 140 2.44 -2.09 -19.62
CA SER A 140 1.89 -2.92 -20.69
C SER A 140 0.82 -3.89 -20.18
N SER A 141 -0.17 -4.19 -21.02
CA SER A 141 -1.10 -5.31 -20.81
C SER A 141 -0.58 -6.56 -21.50
N TYR A 142 -0.96 -7.72 -20.96
CA TYR A 142 -0.54 -9.03 -21.43
C TYR A 142 -1.74 -9.97 -21.54
N ILE A 143 -1.66 -10.94 -22.44
CA ILE A 143 -2.61 -12.04 -22.56
C ILE A 143 -1.93 -13.34 -22.10
N CYS A 144 -2.61 -14.08 -21.24
CA CYS A 144 -2.20 -15.38 -20.77
C CYS A 144 -2.26 -16.41 -21.91
N THR A 145 -1.17 -17.12 -22.12
CA THR A 145 -1.10 -18.29 -23.01
C THR A 145 -0.68 -19.52 -22.21
N GLY A 146 -0.91 -20.73 -22.71
CA GLY A 146 -0.65 -22.00 -22.01
C GLY A 146 0.80 -22.28 -21.55
N GLY A 147 1.70 -21.29 -21.57
CA GLY A 147 3.04 -21.35 -21.02
C GLY A 147 3.59 -20.01 -20.52
N GLY A 148 2.76 -18.97 -20.35
CA GLY A 148 3.21 -17.67 -19.87
C GLY A 148 2.28 -16.50 -20.24
N SER A 149 2.85 -15.31 -20.36
CA SER A 149 2.15 -14.08 -20.73
C SER A 149 2.79 -13.44 -21.95
N VAL A 150 2.00 -13.09 -22.96
CA VAL A 150 2.46 -12.38 -24.17
C VAL A 150 1.97 -10.94 -24.12
N GLN A 151 2.84 -9.97 -24.41
CA GLN A 151 2.47 -8.55 -24.41
C GLN A 151 1.36 -8.30 -25.44
N ASN A 152 0.25 -7.71 -25.00
CA ASN A 152 -0.91 -7.39 -25.82
C ASN A 152 -0.81 -5.95 -26.33
N ASN A 153 -0.76 -4.97 -25.41
CA ASN A 153 -0.64 -3.55 -25.76
C ASN A 153 0.29 -2.82 -24.77
N THR A 154 1.01 -1.81 -25.25
CA THR A 154 1.67 -0.82 -24.37
C THR A 154 0.66 0.26 -24.04
N CYS A 155 0.36 0.42 -22.75
CA CYS A 155 -0.54 1.45 -22.28
C CYS A 155 0.22 2.79 -22.23
N THR A 156 -0.35 3.81 -22.86
CA THR A 156 0.22 5.17 -22.83
C THR A 156 0.25 5.72 -21.42
N THR A 157 -0.65 5.26 -20.54
CA THR A 157 -0.85 5.85 -19.23
C THR A 157 -1.02 4.84 -18.10
N ALA A 158 -2.03 3.97 -18.17
CA ALA A 158 -2.28 2.95 -17.14
C ALA A 158 -2.96 1.70 -17.71
N CYS A 159 -2.90 0.61 -16.95
CA CYS A 159 -3.58 -0.65 -17.24
C CYS A 159 -4.52 -0.97 -16.08
N ASP A 160 -5.76 -1.36 -16.38
CA ASP A 160 -6.78 -1.71 -15.38
C ASP A 160 -6.51 -3.13 -14.87
N PHE A 161 -6.17 -3.23 -13.57
CA PHE A 161 -5.88 -4.50 -12.91
C PHE A 161 -7.03 -5.51 -12.97
N THR A 162 -8.26 -5.04 -13.16
CA THR A 162 -9.48 -5.86 -13.14
C THR A 162 -9.75 -6.51 -14.49
N GLU A 163 -9.60 -5.75 -15.57
CA GLU A 163 -9.94 -6.19 -16.94
C GLU A 163 -8.70 -6.44 -17.81
N GLY A 164 -7.50 -6.05 -17.35
CA GLY A 164 -6.25 -6.15 -18.10
C GLY A 164 -6.23 -5.26 -19.35
N GLU A 165 -7.03 -4.20 -19.38
CA GLU A 165 -7.15 -3.27 -20.51
C GLU A 165 -6.40 -1.97 -20.25
N CYS A 166 -5.86 -1.37 -21.31
CA CYS A 166 -5.23 -0.06 -21.21
C CYS A 166 -6.31 1.02 -21.20
N PHE A 167 -6.19 1.98 -20.28
CA PHE A 167 -7.05 3.16 -20.25
C PHE A 167 -6.22 4.44 -20.10
N ASP A 168 -6.76 5.56 -20.58
CA ASP A 168 -6.18 6.87 -20.31
C ASP A 168 -6.39 7.18 -18.82
N LYS A 169 -5.33 7.47 -18.07
CA LYS A 169 -5.45 7.78 -16.62
C LYS A 169 -6.36 8.97 -16.35
N CYS A 170 -6.66 9.78 -17.37
CA CYS A 170 -7.53 10.94 -17.31
C CYS A 170 -8.98 10.64 -17.69
N GLU A 171 -9.34 9.36 -17.87
CA GLU A 171 -10.70 8.88 -18.05
C GLU A 171 -11.22 8.22 -16.77
N CYS A 172 -12.52 8.33 -16.54
CA CYS A 172 -13.18 7.77 -15.39
C CYS A 172 -13.24 6.24 -15.49
N PRO A 173 -12.73 5.48 -14.51
CA PRO A 173 -12.87 4.02 -14.50
C PRO A 173 -14.30 3.57 -14.16
N ALA A 174 -15.05 4.42 -13.46
CA ALA A 174 -16.45 4.22 -13.11
C ALA A 174 -17.27 5.52 -13.21
N GLY A 175 -18.60 5.40 -13.18
CA GLY A 175 -19.51 6.55 -13.09
C GLY A 175 -19.54 7.16 -11.68
N GLY A 176 -20.06 8.39 -11.55
CA GLY A 176 -20.35 9.00 -10.25
C GLY A 176 -19.71 10.38 -10.04
N LEU A 177 -19.59 10.80 -8.79
CA LEU A 177 -18.98 12.08 -8.39
C LEU A 177 -17.60 11.85 -7.79
N VAL A 178 -16.59 12.54 -8.30
CA VAL A 178 -15.19 12.29 -7.94
C VAL A 178 -14.41 13.60 -7.78
N CYS A 179 -13.47 13.63 -6.84
CA CYS A 179 -12.54 14.73 -6.66
C CYS A 179 -11.49 14.76 -7.78
N GLY A 180 -11.06 15.95 -8.19
CA GLY A 180 -9.99 16.09 -9.19
C GLY A 180 -8.67 15.47 -8.74
N SER A 181 -8.46 15.32 -7.43
CA SER A 181 -7.30 14.64 -6.83
C SER A 181 -7.15 13.19 -7.28
N THR A 182 -8.25 12.53 -7.68
CA THR A 182 -8.25 11.17 -8.23
C THR A 182 -7.51 11.06 -9.57
N PHE A 183 -7.28 12.17 -10.28
CA PHE A 183 -6.67 12.20 -11.62
C PHE A 183 -5.34 12.97 -11.65
N PRO A 184 -4.28 12.49 -10.99
CA PRO A 184 -3.01 13.20 -10.88
C PRO A 184 -2.34 13.40 -12.25
N GLY A 185 -1.98 14.65 -12.53
CA GLY A 185 -1.32 15.04 -13.78
C GLY A 185 -2.25 15.07 -15.00
N CYS A 186 -3.56 15.15 -14.80
CA CYS A 186 -4.56 15.37 -15.85
C CYS A 186 -4.99 16.84 -15.99
N GLY A 187 -4.38 17.74 -15.22
CA GLY A 187 -4.73 19.17 -15.22
C GLY A 187 -6.08 19.50 -14.57
N LEU A 188 -6.62 18.57 -13.76
CA LEU A 188 -7.82 18.82 -12.97
C LEU A 188 -7.46 19.52 -11.66
N ASN A 189 -8.37 20.37 -11.17
CA ASN A 189 -8.24 21.02 -9.86
C ASN A 189 -8.58 19.98 -8.78
N ASP A 190 -7.62 19.70 -7.91
CA ASP A 190 -7.74 18.70 -6.84
C ASP A 190 -8.81 19.06 -5.80
N GLN A 191 -9.15 20.34 -5.69
CA GLN A 191 -10.18 20.87 -4.80
C GLN A 191 -11.55 21.00 -5.49
N SER A 192 -11.73 20.41 -6.67
CA SER A 192 -12.99 20.45 -7.39
C SER A 192 -13.65 19.09 -7.47
N LEU A 193 -14.97 19.09 -7.47
CA LEU A 193 -15.82 17.93 -7.67
C LEU A 193 -16.20 17.84 -9.16
N TYR A 194 -16.09 16.63 -9.71
CA TYR A 194 -16.33 16.32 -11.11
C TYR A 194 -17.42 15.25 -11.24
N THR A 195 -18.19 15.32 -12.33
CA THR A 195 -19.07 14.24 -12.78
C THR A 195 -18.31 13.32 -13.71
N CYS A 196 -18.39 12.02 -13.45
CA CYS A 196 -17.71 10.97 -14.19
C CYS A 196 -18.68 10.03 -14.90
N VAL A 197 -18.30 9.62 -16.12
CA VAL A 197 -18.95 8.57 -16.92
C VAL A 197 -17.85 7.60 -17.33
N LYS A 198 -18.03 6.28 -17.12
CA LYS A 198 -17.02 5.25 -17.43
C LYS A 198 -16.45 5.43 -18.85
N GLY A 199 -15.13 5.47 -18.98
CA GLY A 199 -14.40 5.64 -20.24
C GLY A 199 -14.45 7.05 -20.85
N ARG A 200 -14.83 8.08 -20.08
CA ARG A 200 -14.81 9.49 -20.52
C ARG A 200 -14.01 10.35 -19.56
N LYS A 201 -13.54 11.50 -20.04
CA LYS A 201 -12.86 12.49 -19.19
C LYS A 201 -13.83 13.12 -18.18
N PRO A 202 -13.39 13.35 -16.91
CA PRO A 202 -14.21 14.01 -15.91
C PRO A 202 -14.67 15.40 -16.35
N VAL A 203 -15.93 15.75 -16.03
CA VAL A 203 -16.51 17.07 -16.32
C VAL A 203 -16.68 17.83 -15.01
N LEU A 204 -16.12 19.04 -14.92
CA LEU A 204 -16.18 19.86 -13.70
C LEU A 204 -17.64 20.11 -13.30
N LEU A 205 -18.01 19.74 -12.08
CA LEU A 205 -19.33 20.01 -11.51
C LEU A 205 -19.32 21.29 -10.66
N ARG A 206 -18.38 21.40 -9.71
CA ARG A 206 -18.19 22.60 -8.86
C ARG A 206 -16.83 22.60 -8.17
N GLU A 207 -16.38 23.77 -7.71
CA GLU A 207 -15.19 23.90 -6.85
C GLU A 207 -15.58 23.71 -5.36
N CYS A 208 -14.85 22.90 -4.60
CA CYS A 208 -14.93 22.84 -3.14
C CYS A 208 -14.01 23.91 -2.52
N LYS A 209 -14.16 24.17 -1.22
CA LYS A 209 -13.16 24.96 -0.49
C LYS A 209 -11.84 24.17 -0.36
N PRO A 210 -10.72 24.87 -0.11
CA PRO A 210 -9.45 24.20 0.11
C PRO A 210 -9.49 23.09 1.16
N GLY A 211 -8.97 21.92 0.80
CA GLY A 211 -8.95 20.72 1.64
C GLY A 211 -10.32 20.07 1.88
N GLN A 212 -11.38 20.53 1.20
CA GLN A 212 -12.72 20.01 1.46
C GLN A 212 -13.17 18.92 0.51
N CYS A 213 -12.56 18.69 -0.64
CA CYS A 213 -12.99 17.57 -1.49
C CYS A 213 -12.61 16.23 -0.82
N ILE A 214 -13.59 15.57 -0.21
CA ILE A 214 -13.46 14.29 0.48
C ILE A 214 -13.80 13.18 -0.52
N SER A 215 -12.86 12.28 -0.77
CA SER A 215 -13.15 11.05 -1.50
C SER A 215 -14.14 10.20 -0.73
N GLY A 216 -15.24 9.83 -1.37
CA GLY A 216 -16.38 9.20 -0.73
C GLY A 216 -15.99 7.85 -0.15
N SER A 217 -15.85 7.78 1.18
CA SER A 217 -16.19 6.56 1.90
C SER A 217 -17.68 6.34 1.67
N ALA A 218 -18.07 5.19 1.11
CA ALA A 218 -19.48 4.84 0.88
C ALA A 218 -20.36 5.30 2.06
N PRO A 219 -21.43 6.07 1.83
CA PRO A 219 -22.27 6.52 2.93
C PRO A 219 -22.82 5.28 3.63
N PRO A 220 -22.91 5.28 4.97
CA PRO A 220 -23.61 4.22 5.68
C PRO A 220 -25.04 4.17 5.14
N ILE A 221 -25.36 3.04 4.47
CA ILE A 221 -26.61 2.82 3.75
C ILE A 221 -27.78 3.02 4.71
N THR A 222 -28.43 4.18 4.66
CA THR A 222 -29.71 4.41 5.30
C THR A 222 -30.64 5.11 4.31
N PHE A 223 -31.76 4.44 4.02
CA PHE A 223 -32.93 4.85 3.23
C PHE A 223 -32.94 4.62 1.70
N ALA A 224 -33.54 3.48 1.33
CA ALA A 224 -34.67 3.29 0.38
C ALA A 224 -34.75 4.06 -0.95
N TYR A 225 -33.63 4.40 -1.59
CA TYR A 225 -33.57 4.60 -3.05
C TYR A 225 -32.96 3.35 -3.71
N PRO A 226 -33.31 3.01 -4.98
CA PRO A 226 -32.55 2.02 -5.74
C PRO A 226 -31.09 2.48 -5.73
N GLY A 227 -30.26 1.74 -5.00
CA GLY A 227 -28.90 2.14 -4.70
C GLY A 227 -28.05 2.23 -5.96
N PRO A 228 -26.98 3.04 -5.92
CA PRO A 228 -25.99 3.05 -6.99
C PRO A 228 -25.41 1.64 -7.15
N GLU A 229 -25.21 1.21 -8.39
CA GLU A 229 -24.57 -0.06 -8.69
C GLU A 229 -23.16 -0.08 -8.03
N SER A 230 -22.75 -1.25 -7.54
CA SER A 230 -21.46 -1.41 -6.87
C SER A 230 -20.32 -0.92 -7.77
N GLY A 231 -19.64 0.17 -7.38
CA GLY A 231 -18.51 0.73 -8.12
C GLY A 231 -18.61 2.23 -8.45
N GLU A 232 -19.70 2.93 -8.13
CA GLU A 232 -19.80 4.37 -8.38
C GLU A 232 -19.01 5.23 -7.38
N TYR A 233 -18.41 6.31 -7.88
CA TYR A 233 -17.77 7.34 -7.06
C TYR A 233 -18.78 8.20 -6.29
N GLN A 234 -18.47 8.56 -5.04
CA GLN A 234 -19.39 9.26 -4.12
C GLN A 234 -18.71 10.39 -3.33
N ASP A 235 -17.75 11.06 -3.96
CA ASP A 235 -16.97 12.13 -3.33
C ASP A 235 -17.85 13.32 -2.95
N THR A 236 -17.52 13.99 -1.85
CA THR A 236 -18.29 15.11 -1.28
C THR A 236 -17.37 16.26 -0.84
N CYS A 237 -17.92 17.37 -0.34
CA CYS A 237 -17.11 18.41 0.31
C CYS A 237 -17.29 18.34 1.87
N GLY A 238 -16.22 18.30 2.69
CA GLY A 238 -16.23 17.91 4.12
C GLY A 238 -16.22 18.98 5.25
N PRO A 239 -16.40 18.58 6.55
CA PRO A 239 -16.24 19.45 7.75
C PRO A 239 -15.21 19.02 8.89
N ASN A 240 -14.33 19.96 9.34
CA ASN A 240 -13.55 20.21 10.63
C ASN A 240 -12.41 19.26 11.21
N PRO A 241 -11.31 19.78 11.89
CA PRO A 241 -9.97 19.13 12.01
C PRO A 241 -9.48 18.58 13.40
N CYS A 242 -10.33 18.16 14.34
CA CYS A 242 -9.87 17.71 15.69
C CYS A 242 -9.70 16.19 15.85
N TYR A 243 -9.38 15.47 14.78
CA TYR A 243 -9.31 14.01 14.76
C TYR A 243 -8.01 13.56 14.11
N CYS A 244 -7.50 12.38 14.49
CA CYS A 244 -6.33 11.79 13.86
C CYS A 244 -6.58 11.62 12.37
N ASP A 245 -5.97 12.52 11.59
CA ASP A 245 -5.90 12.44 10.14
C ASP A 245 -4.49 11.89 9.80
N PRO A 246 -4.37 10.64 9.33
CA PRO A 246 -3.07 10.00 9.13
C PRO A 246 -2.21 10.64 8.00
N GLY A 247 -2.62 11.80 7.44
CA GLY A 247 -2.12 12.34 6.18
C GLY A 247 -1.24 13.59 6.21
N GLU A 248 -1.28 14.46 7.22
CA GLU A 248 -0.49 15.72 7.18
C GLU A 248 0.70 15.69 8.13
N GLN A 249 1.87 15.35 7.56
CA GLN A 249 3.15 15.62 8.20
C GLN A 249 3.32 17.13 8.42
N LEU A 250 3.25 17.56 9.68
CA LEU A 250 3.60 18.91 10.11
C LEU A 250 5.09 19.16 9.86
N ASN A 251 5.41 19.67 8.69
CA ASN A 251 6.63 20.42 8.45
C ASN A 251 6.48 21.82 9.07
N TYR A 252 6.27 21.88 10.40
CA TYR A 252 6.28 23.14 11.15
C TYR A 252 7.74 23.50 11.45
N ARG A 253 8.40 24.12 10.47
CA ARG A 253 9.60 24.90 10.73
C ARG A 253 9.20 26.10 11.59
N SER A 254 9.79 26.14 12.77
CA SER A 254 9.78 27.21 13.75
C SER A 254 10.12 28.57 13.12
N HIS A 255 9.11 29.43 13.05
CA HIS A 255 9.28 30.88 13.05
C HIS A 255 8.48 31.45 14.21
N LEU A 256 9.07 31.48 15.40
CA LEU A 256 8.79 32.48 16.43
C LEU A 256 10.10 32.68 17.22
N ASN A 257 10.45 33.95 17.42
CA ASN A 257 11.69 34.48 18.00
C ASN A 257 12.00 33.97 19.41
#